data_AF-A0A2R6B4D5-F1
#
_entry.id   AF-A0A2R6B4D5-F1
#
_cell.length_a   1.000
_cell.length_b   1.000
_cell.length_c   1.000
_cell.angle_alpha   90.00
_cell.angle_beta   90.00
_cell.angle_gamma   90.00
#
_symmetry.space_group_name_H-M   'P 1'
#
loop_
_entity.id
_entity.type
_entity.pdbx_description
1 polymer ?
#
loop_
_entity_poly.entity_id
_entity_poly.type
_entity_poly.pdbx_seq_one_letter_code
_entity_poly.pdbx_strand_id
1 'polypeptide(L)'
;MVELNNTANRVANYPCPPTPQIIQELEELGVELIEQGATMVNGVRVLGKGTRGIVVSGVYRGLPVAVKIRRCDSPRSSMLHEAQMLRLANTVAVGPKLISASENIIVMEKVVGIPLKEHFHISDHQLAVCIEDSLKQAVRLDEIGLDHGELSRAHSHVYHTDEGAKIIDFDSASTSRKPHNYNSLFAYYFMGKGELQRRARRILPAYATKKPVGQSTK
;
A
#
# COMPACT_ATOMS: atom_id res chain seq x y z
N MET A 1 30.37 -2.57 13.87
CA MET A 1 29.88 -2.09 12.56
C MET A 1 29.19 -3.26 11.91
N VAL A 2 27.86 -3.20 11.79
CA VAL A 2 27.12 -4.17 10.97
C VAL A 2 27.47 -3.82 9.53
N GLU A 3 28.01 -4.75 8.75
CA GLU A 3 28.13 -4.53 7.31
C GLU A 3 26.72 -4.33 6.75
N LEU A 4 26.38 -3.08 6.43
CA LEU A 4 25.18 -2.80 5.67
C LEU A 4 25.27 -3.57 4.37
N ASN A 5 24.24 -4.34 4.07
CA ASN A 5 24.26 -5.08 2.83
C ASN A 5 24.28 -4.12 1.62
N ASN A 6 24.81 -4.61 0.51
CA ASN A 6 25.01 -3.86 -0.72
C ASN A 6 23.73 -3.13 -1.21
N THR A 7 22.55 -3.64 -0.86
CA THR A 7 21.25 -3.05 -1.18
C THR A 7 21.12 -1.64 -0.61
N ALA A 8 21.37 -1.46 0.70
CA ALA A 8 21.17 -0.18 1.38
C ALA A 8 22.05 0.94 0.80
N ASN A 9 23.30 0.63 0.49
CA ASN A 9 24.24 1.59 -0.11
C ASN A 9 23.79 2.10 -1.49
N ARG A 10 22.91 1.37 -2.18
CA ARG A 10 22.49 1.67 -3.55
C ARG A 10 21.13 2.35 -3.61
N VAL A 11 20.25 2.14 -2.63
CA VAL A 11 18.86 2.62 -2.68
C VAL A 11 18.49 3.57 -1.55
N ALA A 12 19.21 3.57 -0.42
CA ALA A 12 18.94 4.49 0.66
C ALA A 12 19.23 5.93 0.17
N ASN A 13 18.23 6.81 0.21
CA ASN A 13 18.29 8.20 -0.26
C ASN A 13 18.32 8.43 -1.78
N TYR A 14 17.93 7.44 -2.59
CA TYR A 14 17.82 7.61 -4.05
C TYR A 14 17.02 8.86 -4.45
N PRO A 15 17.36 9.57 -5.55
CA PRO A 15 18.49 9.31 -6.48
C PRO A 15 19.86 9.77 -6.00
N CYS A 16 19.96 10.32 -4.78
CA CYS A 16 21.22 10.77 -4.19
C CYS A 16 21.95 9.60 -3.50
N PRO A 17 23.26 9.77 -3.20
CA PRO A 17 23.96 8.84 -2.31
C PRO A 17 23.30 8.77 -0.93
N PRO A 18 23.39 7.61 -0.24
CA PRO A 18 22.96 7.47 1.14
C PRO A 18 23.62 8.51 2.06
N THR A 19 22.86 9.02 3.03
CA THR A 19 23.39 9.87 4.09
C THR A 19 23.69 9.05 5.34
N PRO A 20 24.62 9.48 6.21
CA PRO A 20 24.83 8.82 7.51
C PRO A 20 23.54 8.70 8.33
N GLN A 21 22.67 9.71 8.26
CA GLN A 21 21.38 9.72 8.93
C GLN A 21 20.47 8.56 8.47
N ILE A 22 20.24 8.39 7.16
CA ILE A 22 19.30 7.36 6.69
C ILE A 22 19.83 5.95 6.96
N ILE A 23 21.14 5.80 6.98
CA ILE A 23 21.82 4.55 7.31
C ILE A 23 21.64 4.23 8.79
N GLN A 24 21.90 5.20 9.68
CA GLN A 24 21.65 5.05 11.11
C GLN A 24 20.17 4.73 11.40
N GLU A 25 19.23 5.38 10.69
CA GLU A 25 17.80 5.07 10.82
C GLU A 25 17.49 3.61 10.45
N LEU A 26 18.10 3.04 9.41
CA LEU A 26 17.93 1.61 9.08
C LEU A 26 18.45 0.69 10.20
N GLU A 27 19.61 1.01 10.76
CA GLU A 27 20.24 0.25 11.85
C GLU A 27 19.40 0.32 13.13
N GLU A 28 18.94 1.51 13.52
CA GLU A 28 18.10 1.73 14.70
C GLU A 28 16.73 1.07 14.56
N LEU A 29 16.16 1.08 13.36
CA LEU A 29 14.95 0.33 13.05
C LEU A 29 15.19 -1.19 13.02
N GLY A 30 16.43 -1.66 12.99
CA GLY A 30 16.78 -3.07 12.98
C GLY A 30 16.27 -3.81 11.75
N VAL A 31 16.32 -3.15 10.58
CA VAL A 31 15.82 -3.69 9.32
C VAL A 31 16.96 -3.95 8.34
N GLU A 32 16.97 -5.15 7.78
CA GLU A 32 17.86 -5.50 6.67
C GLU A 32 17.11 -5.41 5.34
N LEU A 33 17.69 -4.74 4.32
CA LEU A 33 17.05 -4.57 3.01
C LEU A 33 17.38 -5.73 2.05
N ILE A 34 16.38 -6.36 1.47
CA ILE A 34 16.56 -7.48 0.54
C ILE A 34 16.24 -7.04 -0.89
N GLU A 35 17.13 -7.36 -1.82
CA GLU A 35 16.90 -7.20 -3.24
C GLU A 35 15.79 -8.14 -3.72
N GLN A 36 14.62 -7.58 -4.00
CA GLN A 36 13.46 -8.32 -4.49
C GLN A 36 12.47 -7.38 -5.18
N GLY A 37 11.83 -7.88 -6.24
CA GLY A 37 10.74 -7.22 -6.94
C GLY A 37 10.99 -7.10 -8.44
N ALA A 38 10.00 -6.56 -9.14
CA ALA A 38 10.05 -6.42 -10.60
C ALA A 38 10.76 -5.13 -11.05
N THR A 39 10.88 -4.13 -10.18
CA THR A 39 11.40 -2.81 -10.54
C THR A 39 12.90 -2.74 -10.28
N MET A 40 13.70 -2.29 -11.24
CA MET A 40 15.14 -2.08 -11.07
C MET A 40 15.43 -0.61 -10.72
N VAL A 41 16.11 -0.34 -9.61
CA VAL A 41 16.56 1.00 -9.20
C VAL A 41 18.02 0.95 -8.77
N ASN A 42 18.86 1.77 -9.42
CA ASN A 42 20.31 1.79 -9.19
C ASN A 42 20.96 0.38 -9.22
N GLY A 43 20.40 -0.51 -10.06
CA GLY A 43 20.77 -1.92 -10.23
C GLY A 43 20.43 -2.85 -9.06
N VAL A 44 19.50 -2.44 -8.19
CA VAL A 44 18.85 -3.26 -7.16
C VAL A 44 17.39 -3.47 -7.56
N ARG A 45 16.90 -4.71 -7.49
CA ARG A 45 15.46 -5.02 -7.57
C ARG A 45 14.73 -4.57 -6.31
N VAL A 46 13.70 -3.75 -6.49
CA VAL A 46 12.85 -3.19 -5.44
C VAL A 46 11.37 -3.53 -5.71
N LEU A 47 10.55 -3.50 -4.66
CA LEU A 47 9.12 -3.80 -4.74
C LEU A 47 8.37 -2.75 -5.55
N GLY A 48 8.76 -1.48 -5.42
CA GLY A 48 8.18 -0.40 -6.21
C GLY A 48 8.96 0.90 -6.10
N LYS A 49 8.78 1.75 -7.11
CA LYS A 49 9.27 3.13 -7.11
C LYS A 49 8.07 4.06 -7.23
N GLY A 50 7.85 4.85 -6.18
CA GLY A 50 6.84 5.91 -6.18
C GLY A 50 7.44 7.26 -6.55
N THR A 51 6.58 8.27 -6.58
CA THR A 51 7.00 9.66 -6.78
C THR A 51 7.81 10.18 -5.58
N ARG A 52 7.44 9.79 -4.35
CA ARG A 52 7.99 10.34 -3.10
C ARG A 52 8.91 9.39 -2.33
N GLY A 53 8.93 8.11 -2.69
CA GLY A 53 9.69 7.08 -2.00
C GLY A 53 10.01 5.86 -2.88
N ILE A 54 10.91 5.01 -2.41
CA ILE A 54 11.17 3.66 -2.93
C ILE A 54 10.66 2.66 -1.90
N VAL A 55 9.97 1.62 -2.36
CA VAL A 55 9.57 0.49 -1.53
C VAL A 55 10.50 -0.68 -1.82
N VAL A 56 11.28 -1.08 -0.83
CA VAL A 56 12.23 -2.20 -0.88
C VAL A 56 11.72 -3.34 -0.01
N SER A 57 12.03 -4.59 -0.35
CA SER A 57 11.78 -5.69 0.57
C SER A 57 12.77 -5.62 1.72
N GLY A 58 12.41 -6.11 2.90
CA GLY A 58 13.34 -6.24 4.00
C GLY A 58 12.98 -7.35 4.95
N VAL A 59 13.82 -7.53 5.96
CA VAL A 59 13.58 -8.42 7.10
C VAL A 59 13.68 -7.62 8.38
N TYR A 60 12.66 -7.75 9.22
CA TYR A 60 12.62 -7.18 10.56
C TYR A 60 12.37 -8.31 11.56
N ARG A 61 13.31 -8.55 12.48
CA ARG A 61 13.23 -9.63 13.48
C ARG A 61 12.87 -11.00 12.88
N GLY A 62 13.44 -11.32 11.71
CA GLY A 62 13.20 -12.58 11.00
C GLY A 62 11.91 -12.63 10.16
N LEU A 63 11.09 -11.59 10.17
CA LEU A 63 9.85 -11.53 9.39
C LEU A 63 10.00 -10.67 8.13
N PRO A 64 9.40 -11.08 6.99
CA PRO A 64 9.43 -10.28 5.77
C PRO A 64 8.60 -9.00 5.91
N VAL A 65 9.20 -7.87 5.56
CA VAL A 65 8.59 -6.53 5.63
C VAL A 65 8.74 -5.77 4.32
N ALA A 66 7.92 -4.75 4.13
CA ALA A 66 8.13 -3.71 3.14
C ALA A 66 8.72 -2.48 3.83
N VAL A 67 9.76 -1.92 3.20
CA VAL A 67 10.50 -0.76 3.71
C VAL A 67 10.34 0.37 2.71
N LYS A 68 9.55 1.38 3.06
CA LYS A 68 9.39 2.58 2.24
C LYS A 68 10.40 3.62 2.69
N ILE A 69 11.32 3.97 1.80
CA ILE A 69 12.41 4.90 2.04
C ILE A 69 12.12 6.18 1.26
N ARG A 70 12.19 7.33 1.93
CA ARG A 70 12.03 8.65 1.33
C ARG A 70 13.10 8.88 0.27
N ARG A 71 12.70 9.44 -0.87
CA ARG A 71 13.65 9.88 -1.89
C ARG A 71 14.24 11.24 -1.52
N CYS A 72 15.50 11.47 -1.88
CA CYS A 72 16.14 12.77 -1.61
C CYS A 72 15.45 13.93 -2.35
N ASP A 73 14.88 13.65 -3.52
CA ASP A 73 14.15 14.61 -4.37
C ASP A 73 12.66 14.71 -4.02
N SER A 74 12.23 14.09 -2.92
CA SER A 74 10.85 14.21 -2.44
C SER A 74 10.57 15.63 -1.93
N PRO A 75 9.43 16.24 -2.29
CA PRO A 75 9.02 17.53 -1.73
C PRO A 75 8.58 17.42 -0.26
N ARG A 76 8.40 16.20 0.27
CA ARG A 76 8.13 15.98 1.70
C ARG A 76 9.46 15.93 2.46
N SER A 77 9.52 16.67 3.55
CA SER A 77 10.67 16.65 4.47
C SER A 77 10.76 15.36 5.29
N SER A 78 9.62 14.72 5.56
CA SER A 78 9.48 13.59 6.49
C SER A 78 8.50 12.53 5.97
N MET A 79 8.71 11.28 6.38
CA MET A 79 7.78 10.15 6.24
C MET A 79 6.78 10.04 7.40
N LEU A 80 6.97 10.83 8.48
CA LEU A 80 6.16 10.70 9.69
C LEU A 80 4.68 10.98 9.44
N HIS A 81 4.34 11.91 8.54
CA HIS A 81 2.94 12.16 8.16
C HIS A 81 2.28 10.91 7.59
N GLU A 82 2.92 10.25 6.62
CA GLU A 82 2.39 9.02 6.03
C GLU A 82 2.29 7.90 7.09
N ALA A 83 3.29 7.76 7.95
CA ALA A 83 3.26 6.78 9.04
C ALA A 83 2.10 7.04 10.02
N GLN A 84 1.81 8.30 10.34
CA GLN A 84 0.67 8.68 11.18
C GLN A 84 -0.67 8.37 10.51
N MET A 85 -0.80 8.66 9.20
CA MET A 85 -2.02 8.32 8.45
C MET A 85 -2.23 6.80 8.37
N LEU A 86 -1.17 6.04 8.11
CA LEU A 86 -1.24 4.57 8.11
C LEU A 86 -1.57 4.02 9.50
N ARG A 87 -0.98 4.57 10.57
CA ARG A 87 -1.30 4.21 11.95
C ARG A 87 -2.78 4.43 12.24
N LEU A 88 -3.35 5.56 11.80
CA LEU A 88 -4.76 5.86 11.97
C LEU A 88 -5.64 4.87 11.18
N ALA A 89 -5.29 4.57 9.93
CA ALA A 89 -5.99 3.55 9.12
C ALA A 89 -5.97 2.15 9.76
N ASN A 90 -4.85 1.78 10.39
CA ASN A 90 -4.73 0.50 11.09
C ASN A 90 -5.67 0.38 12.30
N THR A 91 -6.13 1.48 12.90
CA THR A 91 -7.09 1.43 14.04
C THR A 91 -8.45 0.85 13.64
N VAL A 92 -8.78 0.93 12.34
CA VAL A 92 -9.97 0.32 11.74
C VAL A 92 -9.63 -0.86 10.84
N ALA A 93 -8.46 -1.48 11.03
CA ALA A 93 -7.98 -2.62 10.26
C ALA A 93 -7.97 -2.38 8.74
N VAL A 94 -7.49 -1.20 8.33
CA VAL A 94 -7.27 -0.84 6.92
C VAL A 94 -5.78 -0.62 6.65
N GLY A 95 -5.33 -1.13 5.51
CA GLY A 95 -3.96 -1.03 5.03
C GLY A 95 -2.97 -2.01 5.65
N PRO A 96 -1.71 -2.00 5.17
CA PRO A 96 -0.65 -2.82 5.75
C PRO A 96 -0.38 -2.42 7.19
N LYS A 97 -0.09 -3.38 8.07
CA LYS A 97 0.27 -3.07 9.47
C LYS A 97 1.56 -2.27 9.53
N LEU A 98 1.51 -1.07 10.10
CA LEU A 98 2.67 -0.28 10.45
C LEU A 98 3.45 -0.99 11.56
N ILE A 99 4.74 -1.21 11.34
CA ILE A 99 5.64 -1.84 12.32
C ILE A 99 6.45 -0.76 13.05
N SER A 100 7.11 0.11 12.30
CA SER A 100 7.90 1.21 12.84
C SER A 100 8.10 2.31 11.79
N ALA A 101 8.52 3.49 12.22
CA ALA A 101 8.86 4.59 11.33
C ALA A 101 9.92 5.50 11.94
N SER A 102 10.68 6.17 11.07
CA SER A 102 11.63 7.24 11.37
C SER A 102 11.34 8.45 10.46
N GLU A 103 12.22 9.44 10.47
CA GLU A 103 12.07 10.63 9.63
C GLU A 103 12.07 10.30 8.13
N ASN A 104 12.86 9.31 7.69
CA ASN A 104 13.00 8.96 6.28
C ASN A 104 12.45 7.57 5.92
N ILE A 105 12.00 6.76 6.88
CA ILE A 105 11.72 5.34 6.66
C ILE A 105 10.38 4.94 7.30
N ILE A 106 9.60 4.13 6.58
CA ILE A 106 8.46 3.39 7.12
C ILE A 106 8.71 1.90 6.95
N VAL A 107 8.56 1.16 8.04
CA VAL A 107 8.61 -0.30 8.06
C VAL A 107 7.19 -0.80 8.29
N MET A 108 6.70 -1.65 7.38
CA MET A 108 5.32 -2.14 7.41
C MET A 108 5.21 -3.56 6.89
N GLU A 109 4.05 -4.17 7.12
CA GLU A 109 3.64 -5.45 6.53
C GLU A 109 3.91 -5.46 5.03
N LYS A 110 4.56 -6.52 4.56
CA LYS A 110 4.73 -6.76 3.14
C LYS A 110 3.46 -7.33 2.55
N VAL A 111 2.80 -6.54 1.70
CA VAL A 111 1.61 -6.99 0.97
C VAL A 111 2.02 -7.98 -0.11
N VAL A 112 1.53 -9.22 0.01
CA VAL A 112 1.67 -10.27 -1.01
C VAL A 112 0.32 -10.47 -1.67
N GLY A 113 0.23 -10.13 -2.95
CA GLY A 113 -1.02 -10.20 -3.69
C GLY A 113 -0.90 -9.62 -5.10
N ILE A 114 -2.01 -9.61 -5.81
CA ILE A 114 -2.09 -9.14 -7.18
C ILE A 114 -2.71 -7.73 -7.18
N PRO A 115 -2.01 -6.70 -7.67
CA PRO A 115 -2.58 -5.35 -7.75
C PRO A 115 -3.75 -5.33 -8.74
N LEU A 116 -4.75 -4.48 -8.50
CA LEU A 116 -5.92 -4.41 -9.38
C LEU A 116 -5.59 -4.02 -10.83
N LYS A 117 -4.47 -3.33 -11.10
CA LYS A 117 -3.99 -3.12 -12.48
C LYS A 117 -3.77 -4.44 -13.24
N GLU A 118 -3.45 -5.52 -12.53
CA GLU A 118 -3.22 -6.88 -13.03
C GLU A 118 -4.44 -7.79 -12.78
N HIS A 119 -5.64 -7.22 -12.68
CA HIS A 119 -6.88 -7.95 -12.41
C HIS A 119 -7.13 -9.16 -13.33
N PHE A 120 -6.59 -9.21 -14.55
CA PHE A 120 -6.70 -10.36 -15.44
C PHE A 120 -6.06 -11.65 -14.89
N HIS A 121 -5.19 -11.55 -13.87
CA HIS A 121 -4.60 -12.70 -13.19
C HIS A 121 -5.44 -13.26 -12.03
N ILE A 122 -6.56 -12.62 -11.66
CA ILE A 122 -7.47 -13.12 -10.63
C ILE A 122 -8.80 -13.55 -11.24
N SER A 123 -9.50 -14.49 -10.61
CA SER A 123 -10.81 -14.96 -11.04
C SER A 123 -11.92 -13.91 -10.83
N ASP A 124 -13.07 -14.10 -11.49
CA ASP A 124 -14.25 -13.23 -11.31
C ASP A 124 -14.74 -13.24 -9.85
N HIS A 125 -14.67 -14.39 -9.16
CA HIS A 125 -15.03 -14.47 -7.74
C HIS A 125 -14.06 -13.67 -6.86
N GLN A 126 -12.74 -13.84 -7.05
CA GLN A 126 -11.72 -13.10 -6.31
C GLN A 126 -11.83 -11.59 -6.52
N LEU A 127 -12.08 -11.16 -7.76
CA LEU A 127 -12.28 -9.75 -8.06
C LEU A 127 -13.54 -9.20 -7.38
N ALA A 128 -14.65 -9.94 -7.36
CA ALA A 128 -15.87 -9.52 -6.69
C ALA A 128 -15.67 -9.37 -5.16
N VAL A 129 -15.01 -10.34 -4.52
CA VAL A 129 -14.65 -10.27 -3.09
C VAL A 129 -13.73 -9.08 -2.80
N CYS A 130 -12.71 -8.86 -3.63
CA CYS A 130 -11.77 -7.75 -3.49
C CYS A 130 -12.49 -6.39 -3.61
N ILE A 131 -13.38 -6.22 -4.58
CA ILE A 131 -14.15 -4.99 -4.75
C ILE A 131 -15.03 -4.75 -3.51
N GLU A 132 -15.80 -5.75 -3.08
CA GLU A 132 -16.68 -5.64 -1.93
C GLU A 132 -15.91 -5.27 -0.65
N ASP A 133 -14.81 -5.95 -0.38
CA ASP A 133 -13.99 -5.69 0.81
C ASP A 133 -13.32 -4.31 0.75
N SER A 134 -12.80 -3.90 -0.42
CA SER A 134 -12.23 -2.55 -0.58
C SER A 134 -13.25 -1.43 -0.33
N LEU A 135 -14.51 -1.63 -0.72
CA LEU A 135 -15.60 -0.70 -0.43
C LEU A 135 -15.90 -0.63 1.07
N LYS A 136 -15.90 -1.77 1.79
CA LYS A 136 -16.06 -1.80 3.25
C LYS A 136 -14.89 -1.14 3.98
N GLN A 137 -13.65 -1.34 3.50
CA GLN A 137 -12.49 -0.63 4.02
C GLN A 137 -12.62 0.88 3.83
N ALA A 138 -13.11 1.32 2.68
CA ALA A 138 -13.34 2.74 2.41
C ALA A 138 -14.41 3.37 3.31
N VAL A 139 -15.50 2.65 3.63
CA VAL A 139 -16.49 3.10 4.63
C VAL A 139 -15.83 3.29 6.00
N ARG A 140 -15.04 2.32 6.45
CA ARG A 140 -14.32 2.41 7.73
C ARG A 140 -13.37 3.61 7.80
N LEU A 141 -12.69 3.94 6.70
CA LEU A 141 -11.85 5.15 6.60
C LEU A 141 -12.69 6.43 6.67
N ASP A 142 -13.83 6.46 5.95
CA ASP A 142 -14.75 7.59 5.96
C ASP A 142 -15.31 7.85 7.38
N GLU A 143 -15.65 6.79 8.12
CA GLU A 143 -16.20 6.86 9.50
C GLU A 143 -15.24 7.49 10.50
N ILE A 144 -13.92 7.28 10.34
CA ILE A 144 -12.91 7.89 11.23
C ILE A 144 -12.38 9.23 10.71
N GLY A 145 -12.95 9.77 9.63
CA GLY A 145 -12.52 11.05 9.09
C GLY A 145 -11.19 11.01 8.33
N LEU A 146 -10.73 9.84 7.86
CA LEU A 146 -9.45 9.70 7.17
C LEU A 146 -9.67 9.62 5.65
N ASP A 147 -9.35 10.69 4.93
CA ASP A 147 -9.35 10.71 3.46
C ASP A 147 -8.05 10.12 2.90
N HIS A 148 -8.12 9.07 2.08
CA HIS A 148 -6.93 8.49 1.44
C HIS A 148 -6.38 9.37 0.30
N GLY A 149 -7.26 10.08 -0.41
CA GLY A 149 -6.88 11.03 -1.47
C GLY A 149 -6.55 10.43 -2.85
N GLU A 150 -6.38 9.10 -3.00
CA GLU A 150 -5.94 8.48 -4.27
C GLU A 150 -6.85 7.30 -4.73
N LEU A 151 -7.95 7.04 -4.02
CA LEU A 151 -8.82 5.89 -4.32
C LEU A 151 -9.61 6.03 -5.63
N SER A 152 -9.64 7.22 -6.24
CA SER A 152 -10.09 7.41 -7.63
C SER A 152 -9.20 6.70 -8.66
N ARG A 153 -8.03 6.20 -8.24
CA ARG A 153 -7.08 5.42 -9.05
C ARG A 153 -6.85 4.02 -8.47
N ALA A 154 -7.91 3.35 -8.00
CA ALA A 154 -7.82 2.11 -7.22
C ALA A 154 -6.94 0.99 -7.84
N HIS A 155 -6.83 0.87 -9.17
CA HIS A 155 -5.91 -0.09 -9.82
C HIS A 155 -4.46 -0.05 -9.32
N SER A 156 -3.99 1.11 -8.84
CA SER A 156 -2.62 1.30 -8.34
C SER A 156 -2.51 1.17 -6.81
N HIS A 157 -3.63 1.24 -6.09
CA HIS A 157 -3.66 1.37 -4.63
C HIS A 157 -4.41 0.23 -3.93
N VAL A 158 -5.06 -0.67 -4.67
CA VAL A 158 -5.77 -1.82 -4.12
C VAL A 158 -5.17 -3.10 -4.65
N TYR A 159 -4.87 -4.02 -3.74
CA TYR A 159 -4.36 -5.35 -4.02
C TYR A 159 -5.42 -6.38 -3.63
N HIS A 160 -5.57 -7.41 -4.46
CA HIS A 160 -6.20 -8.66 -4.04
C HIS A 160 -5.16 -9.52 -3.33
N THR A 161 -5.47 -9.94 -2.11
CA THR A 161 -4.66 -10.87 -1.30
C THR A 161 -5.52 -12.04 -0.84
N ASP A 162 -4.90 -13.08 -0.30
CA ASP A 162 -5.62 -14.21 0.29
C ASP A 162 -6.47 -13.81 1.51
N GLU A 163 -6.15 -12.69 2.17
CA GLU A 163 -6.90 -12.13 3.31
C GLU A 163 -8.03 -11.18 2.87
N GLY A 164 -8.20 -10.93 1.57
CA GLY A 164 -9.13 -9.93 1.04
C GLY A 164 -8.42 -8.76 0.35
N ALA A 165 -9.08 -7.61 0.29
CA ALA A 165 -8.48 -6.42 -0.30
C ALA A 165 -7.42 -5.84 0.63
N LYS A 166 -6.37 -5.23 0.07
CA LYS A 166 -5.42 -4.43 0.85
C LYS A 166 -5.25 -3.08 0.16
N ILE A 167 -5.69 -2.02 0.82
CA ILE A 167 -5.48 -0.63 0.39
C ILE A 167 -4.08 -0.20 0.80
N ILE A 168 -3.29 0.37 -0.11
CA ILE A 168 -1.91 0.77 0.14
C ILE A 168 -1.66 2.24 -0.21
N ASP A 169 -0.52 2.76 0.29
CA ASP A 169 0.02 4.08 -0.03
C ASP A 169 -0.80 5.25 0.54
N PHE A 170 -0.55 5.57 1.82
CA PHE A 170 -1.25 6.62 2.58
C PHE A 170 -0.52 7.98 2.51
N ASP A 171 0.40 8.16 1.57
CA ASP A 171 1.21 9.37 1.43
C ASP A 171 0.37 10.63 1.12
N SER A 172 -0.67 10.47 0.31
CA SER A 172 -1.63 11.54 0.01
C SER A 172 -2.73 11.67 1.07
N ALA A 173 -2.79 10.79 2.08
CA ALA A 173 -3.90 10.76 3.03
C ALA A 173 -3.91 11.98 3.96
N SER A 174 -5.09 12.35 4.45
CA SER A 174 -5.29 13.49 5.34
C SER A 174 -6.54 13.34 6.21
N THR A 175 -6.48 13.89 7.42
CA THR A 175 -7.62 14.09 8.31
C THR A 175 -8.25 15.48 8.20
N SER A 176 -7.64 16.40 7.43
CA SER A 176 -8.16 17.76 7.24
C SER A 176 -9.19 17.88 6.13
N ARG A 177 -9.22 16.93 5.19
CA ARG A 177 -10.16 16.90 4.08
C ARG A 177 -11.38 16.08 4.46
N LYS A 178 -12.55 16.45 3.94
CA LYS A 178 -13.74 15.62 4.06
C LYS A 178 -13.51 14.31 3.30
N PRO A 179 -13.66 13.14 3.95
CA PRO A 179 -13.37 11.88 3.32
C PRO A 179 -14.48 11.50 2.33
N HIS A 180 -14.05 11.00 1.18
CA HIS A 180 -14.92 10.53 0.10
C HIS A 180 -14.40 9.20 -0.46
N ASN A 181 -13.82 8.35 0.39
CA ASN A 181 -13.16 7.11 -0.01
C ASN A 181 -14.16 6.16 -0.68
N TYR A 182 -15.32 5.95 -0.06
CA TYR A 182 -16.34 5.05 -0.60
C TYR A 182 -16.82 5.55 -1.97
N ASN A 183 -17.19 6.83 -2.05
CA ASN A 183 -17.65 7.43 -3.31
C ASN A 183 -16.57 7.36 -4.41
N SER A 184 -15.30 7.57 -4.05
CA SER A 184 -14.17 7.48 -4.98
C SER A 184 -14.00 6.06 -5.53
N LEU A 185 -14.02 5.04 -4.67
CA LEU A 185 -13.97 3.64 -5.11
C LEU A 185 -15.21 3.24 -5.91
N PHE A 186 -16.40 3.64 -5.46
CA PHE A 186 -17.65 3.35 -6.14
C PHE A 186 -17.64 3.93 -7.56
N ALA A 187 -17.29 5.22 -7.71
CA ALA A 187 -17.14 5.83 -9.02
C ALA A 187 -16.08 5.13 -9.87
N TYR A 188 -14.92 4.79 -9.27
CA TYR A 188 -13.86 4.07 -9.97
C TYR A 188 -14.32 2.72 -10.54
N TYR A 189 -15.06 1.91 -9.77
CA TYR A 189 -15.51 0.59 -10.21
C TYR A 189 -16.69 0.64 -11.17
N PHE A 190 -17.63 1.57 -10.96
CA PHE A 190 -18.93 1.50 -11.64
C PHE A 190 -19.16 2.56 -12.72
N MET A 191 -18.46 3.69 -12.68
CA MET A 191 -18.67 4.78 -13.66
C MET A 191 -17.61 4.80 -14.77
N GLY A 192 -16.43 4.21 -14.53
CA GLY A 192 -15.36 4.13 -15.53
C GLY A 192 -15.65 3.18 -16.71
N LYS A 193 -14.98 3.40 -17.85
CA LYS A 193 -15.17 2.60 -19.08
C LYS A 193 -14.05 1.58 -19.36
N GLY A 194 -13.07 1.46 -18.46
CA GLY A 194 -11.96 0.51 -18.61
C GLY A 194 -12.39 -0.96 -18.52
N GLU A 195 -11.46 -1.85 -18.85
CA GLU A 195 -11.70 -3.30 -18.84
C GLU A 195 -12.07 -3.81 -17.44
N LEU A 196 -11.32 -3.38 -16.41
CA LEU A 196 -11.63 -3.71 -15.01
C LEU A 196 -13.06 -3.31 -14.65
N GLN A 197 -13.50 -2.10 -15.02
CA GLN A 197 -14.85 -1.62 -14.73
C GLN A 197 -15.93 -2.37 -15.49
N ARG A 198 -15.70 -2.70 -16.77
CA ARG A 198 -16.61 -3.54 -17.55
C ARG A 198 -16.75 -4.92 -16.91
N ARG A 199 -15.64 -5.49 -16.46
CA ARG A 199 -15.62 -6.77 -15.75
C ARG A 199 -16.33 -6.70 -14.41
N ALA A 200 -16.06 -5.69 -13.59
CA ALA A 200 -16.73 -5.45 -12.31
C ALA A 200 -18.26 -5.38 -12.45
N ARG A 201 -18.76 -4.59 -13.42
CA ARG A 201 -20.20 -4.47 -13.70
C ARG A 201 -20.85 -5.78 -14.14
N ARG A 202 -20.11 -6.63 -14.87
CA ARG A 202 -20.60 -7.94 -15.33
C ARG A 202 -20.74 -8.93 -14.17
N ILE A 203 -19.78 -8.95 -13.25
CA ILE A 203 -19.64 -10.03 -12.25
C ILE A 203 -20.41 -9.76 -10.95
N LEU A 204 -20.52 -8.50 -10.53
CA LEU A 204 -21.07 -8.16 -9.21
C LEU A 204 -22.57 -8.48 -9.05
N PRO A 205 -23.45 -8.29 -10.05
CA PRO A 205 -24.85 -8.74 -9.94
C PRO A 205 -24.98 -10.26 -9.71
N ALA A 206 -24.16 -11.05 -10.40
CA ALA A 206 -24.15 -12.52 -10.26
C ALA A 206 -23.53 -12.98 -8.93
N TYR A 207 -22.57 -12.21 -8.39
CA TYR A 207 -22.00 -12.48 -7.09
C TYR A 207 -22.98 -12.14 -5.95
N ALA A 208 -23.68 -11.00 -6.03
CA ALA A 208 -24.66 -10.59 -5.03
C ALA A 208 -25.82 -11.59 -4.89
N THR A 209 -26.24 -12.24 -5.98
CA THR A 209 -27.33 -13.23 -5.99
C THR A 209 -26.91 -14.61 -5.47
N LYS A 210 -25.61 -14.94 -5.52
CA LYS A 210 -25.05 -16.21 -5.02
C LYS A 210 -24.62 -16.15 -3.56
N LYS A 211 -24.60 -14.96 -2.95
CA LYS A 211 -24.16 -14.77 -1.58
C LYS A 211 -25.24 -15.29 -0.63
N PRO A 212 -24.97 -16.28 0.24
CA PRO A 212 -25.94 -16.69 1.25
C PRO A 212 -26.23 -15.51 2.18
N VAL A 213 -27.51 -15.20 2.37
CA VAL A 213 -27.99 -14.22 3.35
C VAL A 213 -27.61 -14.75 4.74
N GLY A 214 -26.52 -14.24 5.34
CA GLY A 214 -26.21 -14.59 6.73
C GLY A 214 -24.75 -14.72 7.18
N GLN A 215 -23.75 -14.17 6.48
CA GLN A 215 -22.42 -14.01 7.08
C GLN A 215 -22.09 -12.54 7.29
N SER A 216 -22.57 -11.99 8.41
CA SER A 216 -21.86 -10.92 9.10
C SER A 216 -20.55 -11.52 9.60
N THR A 217 -19.43 -11.16 8.97
CA THR A 217 -18.13 -11.23 9.62
C THR A 217 -18.19 -10.29 10.82
N LYS A 218 -18.11 -10.90 12.02
CA LYS A 218 -17.79 -10.21 13.27
C LYS A 218 -16.45 -9.47 13.15
#